data_AF-A0A351RAV4-F1
#
_entry.id   AF-A0A351RAV4-F1
#
_cell.length_a   1.000
_cell.length_b   1.000
_cell.length_c   1.000
_cell.angle_alpha   90.00
_cell.angle_beta   90.00
_cell.angle_gamma   90.00
#
_symmetry.space_group_name_H-M   'P 1'
#
loop_
_entity.id
_entity.type
_entity.pdbx_description
1 polymer ?
#
loop_
_entity_poly.entity_id
_entity_poly.type
_entity_poly.pdbx_seq_one_letter_code
_entity_poly.pdbx_strand_id
1 'polypeptide(L)'
;MLKLFRHKPYSVSFSLLVVSIALSIWLLLRVVLSVQVGLSQLSIKELIGIFVNGFWFDISALAYLVVPWLLISLLMPNILRSKRWVNHIRWGVAGILTFCLLFGAVSEYIFWQEFTTRFNFIAVDYLIYTNEVIGNIRESYPVPLILVGIALIAFLIVFSLSKVIRFETQQRSAKRKLGLVLMTIALPLLSFQLANVDQMAFSKNAYANELSGNGVFSFSAAARRNELDYDQFYKTIPQSQALSVLKSVGVNRKTTSAIIAAENSGLLKSTQLSGTDLDANLAPFKRRPKNVVLISVESLSAEYLGTYGNQENLTPYLNQLAGESLVFDKVFATGTRTVRGLDALSIAIPPIPGQAIVHRPDTDHLATIGELLEVKGYSTFFIYGGYGVFDSMNKYFKGNDYQVIDRTDFDKATIQSENVWGVDDESLFNNSLHILDQNVKSQKPF
;
A
#
# COMPACT_ATOMS: atom_id res chain seq x y z
N MET A 1 57.82 -9.82 -0.43
CA MET A 1 56.92 -9.52 -1.57
C MET A 1 55.50 -9.59 -1.01
N LEU A 2 54.67 -8.55 -0.90
CA LEU A 2 54.16 -7.63 -1.91
C LEU A 2 54.22 -6.17 -1.43
N LYS A 3 54.97 -5.34 -2.16
CA LYS A 3 55.03 -3.87 -2.02
C LYS A 3 54.52 -3.18 -3.30
N LEU A 4 53.62 -3.83 -4.05
CA LEU A 4 52.95 -3.21 -5.19
C LEU A 4 51.60 -2.65 -4.71
N PHE A 5 51.27 -1.42 -5.10
CA PHE A 5 50.10 -0.63 -4.70
C PHE A 5 50.18 0.15 -3.37
N ARG A 6 51.27 0.89 -3.14
CA ARG A 6 51.19 2.11 -2.30
C ARG A 6 50.69 3.29 -3.15
N HIS A 7 49.44 3.23 -3.62
CA HIS A 7 48.77 4.45 -4.06
C HIS A 7 48.51 5.33 -2.83
N LYS A 8 48.82 6.63 -2.92
CA LYS A 8 48.40 7.59 -1.89
C LYS A 8 46.86 7.56 -1.83
N PRO A 9 46.25 7.35 -0.67
CA PRO A 9 44.80 7.27 -0.59
C PRO A 9 44.16 8.58 -1.02
N TYR A 10 43.05 8.49 -1.75
CA TYR A 10 42.33 9.64 -2.29
C TYR A 10 41.68 10.42 -1.15
N SER A 11 41.83 11.75 -1.17
CA SER A 11 41.15 12.63 -0.22
C SER A 11 39.74 12.92 -0.71
N VAL A 12 38.72 12.46 0.01
CA VAL A 12 37.31 12.54 -0.40
C VAL A 12 36.47 13.21 0.69
N SER A 13 35.51 14.05 0.32
CA SER A 13 34.54 14.60 1.26
C SER A 13 33.52 13.54 1.68
N PHE A 14 33.01 13.61 2.91
CA PHE A 14 32.01 12.62 3.38
C PHE A 14 30.76 12.61 2.50
N SER A 15 30.26 13.77 2.09
CA SER A 15 29.12 13.90 1.18
C SER A 15 29.37 13.22 -0.17
N LEU A 16 30.57 13.35 -0.74
CA LEU A 16 30.91 12.71 -2.01
C LEU A 16 30.98 11.17 -1.89
N LEU A 17 31.45 10.66 -0.74
CA LEU A 17 31.40 9.23 -0.46
C LEU A 17 29.95 8.72 -0.44
N VAL A 18 29.05 9.42 0.27
CA VAL A 18 27.62 9.07 0.35
C VAL A 18 26.97 9.10 -1.04
N VAL A 19 27.22 10.15 -1.82
CA VAL A 19 26.73 10.26 -3.21
C VAL A 19 27.19 9.07 -4.05
N SER A 20 28.48 8.73 -4.00
CA SER A 20 29.04 7.65 -4.81
C SER A 20 28.45 6.29 -4.44
N ILE A 21 28.28 6.03 -3.14
CA ILE A 21 27.68 4.77 -2.66
C ILE A 21 26.21 4.69 -3.09
N ALA A 22 25.42 5.75 -2.86
CA ALA A 22 24.00 5.77 -3.23
C ALA A 22 23.78 5.58 -4.73
N LEU A 23 24.49 6.33 -5.58
CA LEU A 23 24.40 6.17 -7.04
C LEU A 23 24.81 4.77 -7.49
N SER A 24 25.85 4.19 -6.90
CA SER A 24 26.30 2.84 -7.26
C SER A 24 25.24 1.79 -6.92
N ILE A 25 24.63 1.90 -5.73
CA ILE A 25 23.59 0.97 -5.28
C ILE A 25 22.33 1.10 -6.15
N TRP A 26 21.85 2.32 -6.41
CA TRP A 26 20.65 2.53 -7.23
C TRP A 26 20.85 2.16 -8.69
N LEU A 27 22.03 2.45 -9.25
CA LEU A 27 22.38 2.00 -10.60
C LEU A 27 22.40 0.47 -10.68
N LEU A 28 23.05 -0.20 -9.71
CA LEU A 28 23.10 -1.66 -9.67
C LEU A 28 21.69 -2.26 -9.57
N LEU A 29 20.85 -1.72 -8.68
CA LEU A 29 19.46 -2.15 -8.56
C LEU A 29 18.71 -1.97 -9.89
N ARG A 30 18.85 -0.82 -10.55
CA ARG A 30 18.20 -0.56 -11.84
C ARG A 30 18.67 -1.52 -12.93
N VAL A 31 19.95 -1.89 -12.95
CA VAL A 31 20.49 -2.91 -13.85
C VAL A 31 19.86 -4.27 -13.54
N VAL A 32 19.85 -4.70 -12.28
CA VAL A 32 19.26 -5.98 -11.85
C VAL A 32 17.80 -6.08 -12.25
N LEU A 33 17.01 -5.04 -11.97
CA LEU A 33 15.58 -5.03 -12.32
C LEU A 33 15.34 -4.98 -13.84
N SER A 34 16.16 -4.23 -14.59
CA SER A 34 16.08 -4.21 -16.06
C SER A 34 16.38 -5.59 -16.66
N VAL A 35 17.36 -6.31 -16.10
CA VAL A 35 17.67 -7.69 -16.52
C VAL A 35 16.53 -8.64 -16.18
N GLN A 36 15.90 -8.48 -15.01
CA GLN A 36 14.79 -9.31 -14.58
C GLN A 36 13.55 -9.16 -15.46
N VAL A 37 13.21 -7.93 -15.88
CA VAL A 37 12.10 -7.68 -16.83
C VAL A 37 12.35 -8.37 -18.18
N GLY A 38 13.61 -8.59 -18.53
CA GLY A 38 14.03 -9.18 -19.79
C GLY A 38 14.21 -8.12 -20.87
N LEU A 39 15.40 -8.07 -21.45
CA LEU A 39 15.75 -7.07 -22.48
C LEU A 39 14.89 -7.16 -23.75
N SER A 40 14.23 -8.29 -24.00
CA SER A 40 13.29 -8.45 -25.11
C SER A 40 11.99 -7.64 -24.94
N GLN A 41 11.64 -7.28 -23.70
CA GLN A 41 10.45 -6.48 -23.38
C GLN A 41 10.71 -4.96 -23.51
N LEU A 42 11.96 -4.56 -23.82
CA LEU A 42 12.40 -3.17 -23.82
C LEU A 42 13.03 -2.82 -25.17
N SER A 43 12.61 -1.71 -25.77
CA SER A 43 13.33 -1.14 -26.91
C SER A 43 14.64 -0.48 -26.47
N ILE A 44 15.60 -0.33 -27.39
CA ILE A 44 16.87 0.36 -27.10
C ILE A 44 16.63 1.81 -26.62
N LYS A 45 15.64 2.49 -27.19
CA LYS A 45 15.26 3.85 -26.79
C LYS A 45 14.74 3.88 -25.34
N GLU A 46 13.93 2.89 -24.97
CA GLU A 46 13.44 2.75 -23.59
C GLU A 46 14.56 2.41 -22.62
N LEU A 47 15.49 1.54 -23.00
CA LEU A 47 16.64 1.21 -22.18
C LEU A 47 17.48 2.46 -21.87
N ILE A 48 17.77 3.28 -22.88
CA ILE A 48 18.45 4.57 -22.68
C ILE A 48 17.61 5.48 -21.78
N GLY A 49 16.31 5.57 -22.02
CA GLY A 49 15.38 6.36 -21.21
C GLY A 49 15.35 5.94 -19.73
N ILE A 50 15.34 4.63 -19.45
CA ILE A 50 15.38 4.07 -18.09
C ILE A 50 16.58 4.60 -17.32
N PHE A 51 17.78 4.60 -17.92
CA PHE A 51 18.98 5.05 -17.22
C PHE A 51 19.12 6.57 -17.17
N VAL A 52 18.73 7.30 -18.21
CA VAL A 52 18.80 8.78 -18.24
C VAL A 52 17.78 9.38 -17.26
N ASN A 53 16.51 8.96 -17.34
CA ASN A 53 15.48 9.41 -16.42
C ASN A 53 15.73 8.85 -15.01
N GLY A 54 16.22 7.62 -14.92
CA GLY A 54 16.71 7.03 -13.67
C GLY A 54 17.74 7.90 -12.96
N PHE A 55 18.73 8.38 -13.69
CA PHE A 55 19.75 9.26 -13.12
C PHE A 55 19.17 10.61 -12.69
N TRP A 56 18.18 11.14 -13.39
CA TRP A 56 17.45 12.34 -12.95
C TRP A 56 16.81 12.12 -11.58
N PHE A 57 16.04 11.04 -11.39
CA PHE A 57 15.42 10.72 -10.10
C PHE A 57 16.42 10.37 -9.00
N ASP A 58 17.55 9.76 -9.35
CA ASP A 58 18.66 9.53 -8.42
C ASP A 58 19.23 10.87 -7.90
N ILE A 59 19.44 11.86 -8.79
CA ILE A 59 19.88 13.21 -8.40
C ILE A 59 18.83 13.88 -7.52
N SER A 60 17.54 13.77 -7.87
CA SER A 60 16.45 14.33 -7.08
C SER A 60 16.38 13.72 -5.67
N ALA A 61 16.57 12.40 -5.53
CA ALA A 61 16.67 11.76 -4.22
C ALA A 61 17.92 12.22 -3.44
N LEU A 62 19.08 12.30 -4.11
CA LEU A 62 20.34 12.79 -3.51
C LEU A 62 20.23 14.21 -2.98
N ALA A 63 19.46 15.06 -3.67
CA ALA A 63 19.27 16.46 -3.31
C ALA A 63 18.74 16.62 -1.88
N TYR A 64 18.02 15.62 -1.35
CA TYR A 64 17.60 15.56 0.05
C TYR A 64 18.54 14.72 0.91
N LEU A 65 18.97 13.54 0.44
CA LEU A 65 19.81 12.61 1.21
C LEU A 65 21.14 13.23 1.67
N VAL A 66 21.70 14.15 0.88
CA VAL A 66 23.04 14.71 1.11
C VAL A 66 23.01 15.93 2.06
N VAL A 67 21.85 16.57 2.25
CA VAL A 67 21.68 17.81 3.03
C VAL A 67 22.20 17.70 4.47
N PRO A 68 21.87 16.65 5.26
CA PRO A 68 22.39 16.52 6.62
C PRO A 68 23.92 16.50 6.66
N TRP A 69 24.55 15.90 5.65
CA TRP A 69 26.01 15.79 5.55
C TRP A 69 26.67 17.09 5.09
N LEU A 70 25.99 17.87 4.26
CA LEU A 70 26.43 19.23 3.91
C LEU A 70 26.38 20.13 5.15
N LEU A 71 25.30 20.07 5.93
CA LEU A 71 25.16 20.82 7.20
C LEU A 71 26.22 20.42 8.22
N ILE A 72 26.44 19.13 8.46
CA ILE A 72 27.52 18.67 9.34
C ILE A 72 28.88 19.13 8.81
N SER A 73 29.12 19.03 7.51
CA SER A 73 30.35 19.51 6.88
C SER A 73 30.50 21.04 6.94
N LEU A 74 29.42 21.81 7.04
CA LEU A 74 29.43 23.26 7.21
C LEU A 74 29.72 23.67 8.66
N LEU A 75 29.01 23.05 9.61
CA LEU A 75 29.01 23.41 11.03
C LEU A 75 30.20 22.83 11.81
N MET A 76 30.79 21.71 11.35
CA MET A 76 31.88 21.04 12.06
C MET A 76 33.13 21.94 12.20
N PRO A 77 33.58 22.21 13.44
CA PRO A 77 34.80 22.96 13.71
C PRO A 77 36.03 22.32 13.05
N ASN A 78 36.94 23.16 12.53
CA ASN A 78 38.16 22.69 11.85
C ASN A 78 39.04 21.81 12.75
N ILE A 79 39.09 22.10 14.06
CA ILE A 79 39.87 21.35 15.05
C ILE A 79 39.41 19.90 15.17
N LEU A 80 38.10 19.64 14.99
CA LEU A 80 37.54 18.29 15.08
C LEU A 80 37.81 17.46 13.83
N ARG A 81 37.95 18.09 12.65
CA ARG A 81 38.08 17.38 11.36
C ARG A 81 39.30 16.48 11.26
N SER A 82 40.38 16.80 11.96
CA SER A 82 41.63 16.05 11.94
C SER A 82 41.74 15.02 13.08
N LYS A 83 40.79 14.98 14.00
CA LYS A 83 40.82 14.04 15.14
C LYS A 83 40.52 12.61 14.67
N ARG A 84 41.30 11.64 15.17
CA ARG A 84 41.17 10.22 14.80
C ARG A 84 39.79 9.65 15.14
N TRP A 85 39.23 10.01 16.29
CA TRP A 85 37.89 9.53 16.69
C TRP A 85 36.78 10.03 15.74
N VAL A 86 36.87 11.26 15.23
CA VAL A 86 35.93 11.78 14.22
C VAL A 86 36.02 10.97 12.92
N ASN A 87 37.22 10.55 12.52
CA ASN A 87 37.40 9.68 11.36
C ASN A 87 36.75 8.30 11.57
N HIS A 88 36.86 7.71 12.76
CA HIS A 88 36.17 6.46 13.11
C HIS A 88 34.65 6.63 13.07
N ILE A 89 34.12 7.74 13.62
CA ILE A 89 32.68 8.04 13.55
C ILE A 89 32.23 8.19 12.09
N ARG A 90 32.96 8.92 11.24
CA ARG A 90 32.61 9.03 9.81
C ARG A 90 32.51 7.66 9.14
N TRP A 91 33.46 6.77 9.40
CA TRP A 91 33.38 5.41 8.85
C TRP A 91 32.23 4.58 9.44
N GLY A 92 31.94 4.71 10.75
CA GLY A 92 30.77 4.07 11.36
C GLY A 92 29.45 4.56 10.75
N VAL A 93 29.30 5.87 10.57
CA VAL A 93 28.14 6.47 9.91
C VAL A 93 28.06 6.05 8.45
N ALA A 94 29.18 6.00 7.71
CA ALA A 94 29.19 5.44 6.35
C ALA A 94 28.72 3.99 6.31
N GLY A 95 29.11 3.17 7.29
CA GLY A 95 28.64 1.80 7.49
C GLY A 95 27.12 1.73 7.63
N ILE A 96 26.57 2.50 8.56
CA ILE A 96 25.11 2.55 8.80
C ILE A 96 24.36 3.04 7.55
N LEU A 97 24.85 4.09 6.89
CA LEU A 97 24.20 4.60 5.66
C LEU A 97 24.25 3.59 4.52
N THR A 98 25.39 2.92 4.33
CA THR A 98 25.53 1.87 3.31
C THR A 98 24.57 0.72 3.61
N PHE A 99 24.46 0.32 4.89
CA PHE A 99 23.49 -0.67 5.33
C PHE A 99 22.05 -0.23 5.01
N CYS A 100 21.65 0.99 5.36
CA CYS A 100 20.30 1.49 5.09
C CYS A 100 20.00 1.58 3.59
N LEU A 101 20.96 2.00 2.77
CA LEU A 101 20.80 2.06 1.31
C LEU A 101 20.67 0.67 0.68
N LEU A 102 21.49 -0.29 1.13
CA LEU A 102 21.38 -1.68 0.69
C LEU A 102 20.09 -2.35 1.17
N PHE A 103 19.67 -2.08 2.40
CA PHE A 103 18.38 -2.51 2.92
C PHE A 103 17.24 -1.95 2.06
N GLY A 104 17.26 -0.66 1.74
CA GLY A 104 16.30 -0.06 0.82
C GLY A 104 16.30 -0.75 -0.55
N ALA A 105 17.47 -1.02 -1.13
CA ALA A 105 17.57 -1.69 -2.42
C ALA A 105 17.07 -3.14 -2.41
N VAL A 106 17.35 -3.90 -1.34
CA VAL A 106 16.84 -5.27 -1.16
C VAL A 106 15.33 -5.26 -0.95
N SER A 107 14.83 -4.33 -0.14
CA SER A 107 13.38 -4.14 0.06
C SER A 107 12.68 -3.76 -1.24
N GLU A 108 13.27 -2.88 -2.06
CA GLU A 108 12.74 -2.57 -3.40
C GLU A 108 12.75 -3.78 -4.32
N TYR A 109 13.80 -4.61 -4.28
CA TYR A 109 13.86 -5.83 -5.09
C TYR A 109 12.75 -6.82 -4.73
N ILE A 110 12.51 -7.04 -3.43
CA ILE A 110 11.42 -7.91 -2.96
C ILE A 110 10.07 -7.31 -3.32
N PHE A 111 9.87 -6.01 -3.11
CA PHE A 111 8.65 -5.30 -3.50
C PHE A 111 8.39 -5.38 -5.01
N TRP A 112 9.45 -5.34 -5.83
CA TRP A 112 9.35 -5.53 -7.27
C TRP A 112 8.90 -6.95 -7.65
N GLN A 113 9.33 -8.00 -6.93
CA GLN A 113 8.84 -9.36 -7.19
C GLN A 113 7.31 -9.44 -7.04
N GLU A 114 6.79 -8.74 -6.03
CA GLU A 114 5.38 -8.79 -5.68
C GLU A 114 4.52 -7.90 -6.59
N PHE A 115 4.91 -6.64 -6.76
CA PHE A 115 4.07 -5.64 -7.42
C PHE A 115 4.55 -5.26 -8.82
N THR A 116 5.77 -5.63 -9.20
CA THR A 116 6.43 -5.23 -10.46
C THR A 116 6.41 -3.71 -10.70
N THR A 117 6.48 -2.94 -9.63
CA THR A 117 6.60 -1.47 -9.64
C THR A 117 7.67 -1.03 -8.64
N ARG A 118 8.12 0.23 -8.74
CA ARG A 118 8.86 0.86 -7.65
C ARG A 118 7.95 1.12 -6.46
N PHE A 119 8.55 1.53 -5.33
CA PHE A 119 7.77 1.99 -4.18
C PHE A 119 6.78 3.08 -4.59
N ASN A 120 5.54 2.87 -4.18
CA ASN A 120 4.39 3.73 -4.44
C ASN A 120 3.53 3.79 -3.16
N PHE A 121 2.26 4.20 -3.26
CA PHE A 121 1.36 4.29 -2.11
C PHE A 121 1.21 2.97 -1.33
N ILE A 122 1.37 1.81 -1.99
CA ILE A 122 1.31 0.50 -1.34
C ILE A 122 2.42 0.37 -0.29
N ALA A 123 3.64 0.83 -0.61
CA ALA A 123 4.76 0.81 0.31
C ALA A 123 4.54 1.77 1.51
N VAL A 124 3.78 2.86 1.30
CA VAL A 124 3.41 3.81 2.36
C VAL A 124 2.38 3.16 3.29
N ASP A 125 1.32 2.57 2.73
CA ASP A 125 0.28 1.87 3.50
C ASP A 125 0.90 0.76 4.37
N TYR A 126 1.88 0.04 3.84
CA TYR A 126 2.60 -1.01 4.58
C TYR A 126 3.43 -0.49 5.76
N LEU A 127 3.85 0.77 5.74
CA LEU A 127 4.51 1.42 6.87
C LEU A 127 3.52 2.05 7.86
N ILE A 128 2.24 2.17 7.49
CA ILE A 128 1.17 2.55 8.42
C ILE A 128 0.78 1.30 9.24
N TYR A 129 0.57 0.17 8.58
CA TYR A 129 0.17 -1.10 9.20
C TYR A 129 1.37 -2.00 9.55
N THR A 130 2.30 -1.46 10.35
CA THR A 130 3.60 -2.09 10.59
C THR A 130 3.56 -3.43 11.30
N ASN A 131 2.60 -3.68 12.20
CA ASN A 131 2.60 -4.91 12.99
C ASN A 131 2.29 -6.12 12.11
N GLU A 132 1.24 -6.02 11.30
CA GLU A 132 0.79 -7.06 10.39
C GLU A 132 1.81 -7.27 9.28
N VAL A 133 2.31 -6.19 8.67
CA VAL A 133 3.29 -6.29 7.58
C VAL A 133 4.64 -6.83 8.07
N ILE A 134 5.16 -6.34 9.19
CA ILE A 134 6.44 -6.85 9.73
C ILE A 134 6.30 -8.29 10.20
N GLY A 135 5.17 -8.65 10.82
CA GLY A 135 4.88 -10.03 11.20
C GLY A 135 4.85 -10.94 9.97
N ASN A 136 4.12 -10.56 8.93
CA ASN A 136 4.05 -11.31 7.67
C ASN A 136 5.43 -11.47 7.02
N ILE A 137 6.24 -10.41 6.97
CA ILE A 137 7.61 -10.47 6.43
C ILE A 137 8.49 -11.41 7.25
N ARG A 138 8.37 -11.42 8.58
CA ARG A 138 9.15 -12.31 9.46
C ARG A 138 8.75 -13.78 9.33
N GLU A 139 7.46 -14.04 9.11
CA GLU A 139 6.93 -15.38 8.88
C GLU A 139 7.28 -15.88 7.47
N SER A 140 7.29 -14.99 6.48
CA SER A 140 7.52 -15.33 5.07
C SER A 140 8.99 -15.44 4.68
N TYR A 141 9.88 -14.69 5.33
CA TYR A 141 11.29 -14.57 4.94
C TYR A 141 12.25 -14.82 6.11
N PRO A 142 13.45 -15.36 5.87
CA PRO A 142 14.49 -15.49 6.88
C PRO A 142 15.17 -14.12 7.16
N VAL A 143 14.40 -13.16 7.68
CA VAL A 143 14.80 -11.77 7.91
C VAL A 143 16.15 -11.66 8.63
N PRO A 144 16.46 -12.42 9.70
CA PRO A 144 17.75 -12.33 10.36
C PRO A 144 18.93 -12.64 9.43
N LEU A 145 18.81 -13.64 8.56
CA LEU A 145 19.86 -14.01 7.60
C LEU A 145 20.04 -12.94 6.52
N ILE A 146 18.94 -12.36 6.04
CA ILE A 146 18.97 -11.26 5.07
C ILE A 146 19.68 -10.03 5.67
N LEU A 147 19.33 -9.65 6.90
CA LEU A 147 19.95 -8.50 7.58
C LEU A 147 21.45 -8.73 7.85
N VAL A 148 21.84 -9.95 8.24
CA VAL A 148 23.27 -10.31 8.38
C VAL A 148 24.00 -10.23 7.04
N GLY A 149 23.39 -10.71 5.96
CA GLY A 149 23.94 -10.61 4.61
C GLY A 149 24.16 -9.15 4.18
N ILE A 150 23.16 -8.29 4.38
CA ILE A 150 23.26 -6.85 4.09
C ILE A 150 24.35 -6.20 4.93
N ALA A 151 24.42 -6.50 6.24
CA ALA A 151 25.44 -5.97 7.13
C ALA A 151 26.85 -6.39 6.72
N LEU A 152 27.05 -7.65 6.31
CA LEU A 152 28.32 -8.16 5.81
C LEU A 152 28.74 -7.43 4.52
N ILE A 153 27.83 -7.26 3.57
CA ILE A 153 28.11 -6.53 2.31
C ILE A 153 28.44 -5.06 2.60
N ALA A 154 27.65 -4.39 3.45
CA ALA A 154 27.90 -3.01 3.87
C ALA A 154 29.29 -2.87 4.52
N PHE A 155 29.64 -3.81 5.42
CA PHE A 155 30.96 -3.86 6.05
C PHE A 155 32.07 -4.04 5.01
N LEU A 156 31.93 -4.98 4.08
CA LEU A 156 32.94 -5.24 3.04
C LEU A 156 33.16 -4.04 2.13
N ILE A 157 32.09 -3.35 1.70
CA ILE A 157 32.16 -2.12 0.90
C ILE A 157 32.92 -1.05 1.67
N VAL A 158 32.50 -0.75 2.90
CA VAL A 158 33.09 0.32 3.71
C VAL A 158 34.53 -0.01 4.12
N PHE A 159 34.81 -1.26 4.49
CA PHE A 159 36.17 -1.73 4.79
C PHE A 159 37.09 -1.57 3.59
N SER A 160 36.65 -1.98 2.39
CA SER A 160 37.43 -1.85 1.15
C SER A 160 37.71 -0.38 0.82
N LEU A 161 36.68 0.48 0.90
CA LEU A 161 36.82 1.92 0.68
C LEU A 161 37.75 2.57 1.71
N SER A 162 37.75 2.10 2.96
CA SER A 162 38.64 2.61 4.02
C SER A 162 40.13 2.36 3.76
N LYS A 163 40.48 1.40 2.90
CA LYS A 163 41.87 1.15 2.50
C LYS A 163 42.38 2.14 1.45
N VAL A 164 41.48 2.69 0.63
CA VAL A 164 41.82 3.52 -0.53
C VAL A 164 41.44 4.99 -0.38
N ILE A 165 40.53 5.32 0.53
CA ILE A 165 40.05 6.68 0.77
C ILE A 165 40.48 7.19 2.15
N ARG A 166 40.80 8.48 2.22
CA ARG A 166 40.87 9.24 3.46
C ARG A 166 39.90 10.41 3.40
N PHE A 167 39.26 10.72 4.52
CA PHE A 167 38.39 11.88 4.55
C PHE A 167 39.18 13.19 4.55
N GLU A 168 38.65 14.18 3.85
CA GLU A 168 39.19 15.54 3.87
C GLU A 168 39.24 16.09 5.32
N THR A 169 40.41 16.61 5.69
CA THR A 169 40.67 17.24 7.00
C THR A 169 41.05 18.72 6.88
N GLN A 170 41.23 19.23 5.66
CA GLN A 170 41.62 20.61 5.42
C GLN A 170 40.58 21.62 5.93
N GLN A 171 41.07 22.77 6.36
CA GLN A 171 40.21 23.88 6.79
C GLN A 171 39.33 24.36 5.63
N ARG A 172 38.07 24.66 5.93
CA ARG A 172 37.13 25.19 4.93
C ARG A 172 37.27 26.71 4.85
N SER A 173 37.66 27.22 3.69
CA SER A 173 37.65 28.66 3.40
C SER A 173 36.24 29.23 3.38
N ALA A 174 36.09 30.55 3.55
CA ALA A 174 34.79 31.23 3.48
C ALA A 174 34.04 30.93 2.17
N LYS A 175 34.75 30.92 1.03
CA LYS A 175 34.19 30.54 -0.28
C LYS A 175 33.61 29.13 -0.29
N ARG A 176 34.32 28.14 0.29
CA ARG A 176 33.81 26.76 0.40
C ARG A 176 32.61 26.66 1.32
N LYS A 177 32.58 27.40 2.43
CA LYS A 177 31.42 27.46 3.32
C LYS A 177 30.20 28.07 2.62
N LEU A 178 30.39 29.16 1.88
CA LEU A 178 29.32 29.76 1.07
C LEU A 178 28.77 28.75 0.04
N GLY A 179 29.65 28.04 -0.68
CA GLY A 179 29.23 26.98 -1.59
C GLY A 179 28.42 25.88 -0.92
N LEU A 180 28.81 25.43 0.28
CA LEU A 180 28.04 24.45 1.06
C LEU A 180 26.66 24.98 1.47
N VAL A 181 26.56 26.24 1.91
CA VAL A 181 25.26 26.90 2.23
C VAL A 181 24.37 26.93 1.00
N LEU A 182 24.90 27.40 -0.14
CA LEU A 182 24.16 27.48 -1.38
C LEU A 182 23.67 26.09 -1.83
N MET A 183 24.52 25.05 -1.78
CA MET A 183 24.10 23.69 -2.13
C MET A 183 23.04 23.13 -1.16
N THR A 184 23.18 23.39 0.15
CA THR A 184 22.22 22.92 1.17
C THR A 184 20.82 23.48 0.91
N ILE A 185 20.72 24.71 0.42
CA ILE A 185 19.43 25.37 0.11
C ILE A 185 18.97 25.03 -1.31
N ALA A 186 19.85 25.17 -2.31
CA ALA A 186 19.49 25.05 -3.71
C ALA A 186 19.12 23.63 -4.12
N LEU A 187 19.82 22.60 -3.64
CA LEU A 187 19.54 21.21 -4.03
C LEU A 187 18.10 20.79 -3.72
N PRO A 188 17.61 20.85 -2.45
CA PRO A 188 16.24 20.44 -2.15
C PRO A 188 15.19 21.35 -2.78
N LEU A 189 15.46 22.65 -2.96
CA LEU A 189 14.55 23.57 -3.64
C LEU A 189 14.42 23.25 -5.13
N LEU A 190 15.54 23.04 -5.82
CA LEU A 190 15.54 22.68 -7.24
C LEU A 190 14.88 21.32 -7.45
N SER A 191 15.16 20.34 -6.60
CA SER A 191 14.47 19.05 -6.67
C SER A 191 12.97 19.20 -6.44
N PHE A 192 12.54 20.05 -5.50
CA PHE A 192 11.12 20.27 -5.23
C PHE A 192 10.40 20.93 -6.41
N GLN A 193 11.05 21.88 -7.07
CA GLN A 193 10.45 22.65 -8.17
C GLN A 193 10.49 21.91 -9.52
N LEU A 194 11.55 21.14 -9.78
CA LEU A 194 11.80 20.56 -11.10
C LEU A 194 11.44 19.07 -11.18
N ALA A 195 11.57 18.32 -10.08
CA ALA A 195 11.35 16.88 -10.10
C ALA A 195 9.90 16.55 -9.73
N ASN A 196 9.25 15.78 -10.59
CA ASN A 196 7.90 15.28 -10.37
C ASN A 196 7.87 13.79 -10.73
N VAL A 197 7.24 12.97 -9.89
CA VAL A 197 7.05 11.52 -10.13
C VAL A 197 6.38 11.24 -11.47
N ASP A 198 5.53 12.14 -11.97
CA ASP A 198 4.88 12.03 -13.28
C ASP A 198 5.88 11.97 -14.45
N GLN A 199 7.11 12.49 -14.25
CA GLN A 199 8.17 12.43 -15.26
C GLN A 199 8.68 11.00 -15.49
N MET A 200 8.30 10.02 -14.64
CA MET A 200 8.55 8.60 -14.88
C MET A 200 7.79 8.09 -16.11
N ALA A 201 6.67 8.72 -16.48
CA ALA A 201 5.82 8.29 -17.60
C ALA A 201 6.36 8.75 -18.98
N PHE A 202 7.60 8.37 -19.32
CA PHE A 202 8.25 8.78 -20.57
C PHE A 202 7.99 7.84 -21.76
N SER A 203 7.48 6.63 -21.51
CA SER A 203 7.11 5.63 -22.52
C SER A 203 5.65 5.16 -22.33
N LYS A 204 5.11 4.50 -23.35
CA LYS A 204 3.86 3.72 -23.24
C LYS A 204 4.06 2.40 -22.50
N ASN A 205 5.31 1.95 -22.33
CA ASN A 205 5.65 0.72 -21.62
C ASN A 205 5.75 0.99 -20.11
N ALA A 206 4.84 0.37 -19.35
CA ALA A 206 4.78 0.52 -17.90
C ALA A 206 6.09 0.07 -17.20
N TYR A 207 6.70 -1.03 -17.65
CA TYR A 207 7.97 -1.50 -17.09
C TYR A 207 9.08 -0.47 -17.27
N ALA A 208 9.16 0.15 -18.45
CA ALA A 208 10.17 1.18 -18.72
C ALA A 208 9.99 2.40 -17.79
N ASN A 209 8.75 2.82 -17.58
CA ASN A 209 8.42 3.93 -16.69
C ASN A 209 8.81 3.63 -15.24
N GLU A 210 8.44 2.45 -14.72
CA GLU A 210 8.77 2.01 -13.37
C GLU A 210 10.29 1.83 -13.16
N LEU A 211 10.98 1.22 -14.12
CA LEU A 211 12.44 1.02 -14.04
C LEU A 211 13.21 2.35 -13.99
N SER A 212 12.67 3.41 -14.61
CA SER A 212 13.23 4.75 -14.56
C SER A 212 13.09 5.46 -13.21
N GLY A 213 12.28 4.95 -12.29
CA GLY A 213 12.12 5.54 -10.96
C GLY A 213 13.31 5.32 -10.03
N ASN A 214 13.25 6.00 -8.88
CA ASN A 214 14.09 5.76 -7.70
C ASN A 214 13.16 5.54 -6.50
N GLY A 215 13.25 4.40 -5.81
CA GLY A 215 12.29 4.07 -4.77
C GLY A 215 12.23 5.06 -3.62
N VAL A 216 13.35 5.69 -3.23
CA VAL A 216 13.35 6.74 -2.19
C VAL A 216 12.58 7.98 -2.65
N PHE A 217 12.78 8.39 -3.90
CA PHE A 217 12.04 9.52 -4.49
C PHE A 217 10.55 9.18 -4.63
N SER A 218 10.22 8.05 -5.25
CA SER A 218 8.83 7.62 -5.51
C SER A 218 8.06 7.39 -4.21
N PHE A 219 8.70 6.78 -3.20
CA PHE A 219 8.12 6.65 -1.85
C PHE A 219 7.81 8.01 -1.22
N SER A 220 8.76 8.95 -1.27
CA SER A 220 8.56 10.29 -0.73
C SER A 220 7.47 11.08 -1.48
N ALA A 221 7.35 10.87 -2.80
CA ALA A 221 6.30 11.47 -3.61
C ALA A 221 4.93 10.88 -3.28
N ALA A 222 4.84 9.55 -3.15
CA ALA A 222 3.61 8.84 -2.79
C ALA A 222 3.11 9.23 -1.39
N ALA A 223 4.01 9.33 -0.40
CA ALA A 223 3.65 9.77 0.95
C ALA A 223 3.08 11.20 1.00
N ARG A 224 3.35 12.03 -0.02
CA ARG A 224 2.80 13.39 -0.16
C ARG A 224 1.53 13.45 -1.02
N ARG A 225 1.44 12.59 -2.04
CA ARG A 225 0.33 12.51 -2.99
C ARG A 225 -0.42 11.21 -2.70
N ASN A 226 -1.33 11.25 -1.72
CA ASN A 226 -2.09 10.06 -1.36
C ASN A 226 -3.33 9.84 -2.26
N GLU A 227 -3.37 10.46 -3.45
CA GLU A 227 -4.43 10.31 -4.45
C GLU A 227 -3.84 10.30 -5.86
N LEU A 228 -4.41 9.45 -6.72
CA LEU A 228 -4.10 9.44 -8.14
C LEU A 228 -4.91 10.56 -8.82
N ASP A 229 -4.26 11.43 -9.59
CA ASP A 229 -4.93 12.52 -10.31
C ASP A 229 -5.90 11.95 -11.37
N TYR A 230 -7.21 12.04 -11.10
CA TYR A 230 -8.23 11.45 -11.97
C TYR A 230 -8.14 11.99 -13.41
N ASP A 231 -7.94 13.30 -13.57
CA ASP A 231 -7.96 13.97 -14.88
C ASP A 231 -6.69 13.66 -15.68
N GLN A 232 -5.58 13.38 -15.00
CA GLN A 232 -4.32 12.98 -15.64
C GLN A 232 -4.37 11.54 -16.15
N PHE A 233 -4.93 10.61 -15.36
CA PHE A 233 -4.86 9.18 -15.65
C PHE A 233 -6.09 8.63 -16.39
N TYR A 234 -7.22 9.34 -16.37
CA TYR A 234 -8.46 8.92 -17.01
C TYR A 234 -8.88 9.89 -18.11
N LYS A 235 -9.40 9.33 -19.20
CA LYS A 235 -10.11 10.13 -20.20
C LYS A 235 -11.41 10.61 -19.58
N THR A 236 -11.55 11.93 -19.49
CA THR A 236 -12.74 12.55 -18.91
C THR A 236 -13.69 13.08 -19.99
N ILE A 237 -14.95 13.25 -19.59
CA ILE A 237 -15.99 13.90 -20.38
C ILE A 237 -16.57 15.05 -19.54
N PRO A 238 -17.17 16.09 -20.16
CA PRO A 238 -17.83 17.15 -19.42
C PRO A 238 -18.82 16.60 -18.38
N GLN A 239 -18.84 17.20 -17.19
CA GLN A 239 -19.65 16.73 -16.06
C GLN A 239 -21.14 16.59 -16.40
N SER A 240 -21.69 17.52 -17.19
CA SER A 240 -23.08 17.46 -17.66
C SER A 240 -23.35 16.23 -18.53
N GLN A 241 -22.38 15.84 -19.37
CA GLN A 241 -22.46 14.63 -20.19
C GLN A 241 -22.38 13.38 -19.30
N ALA A 242 -21.45 13.34 -18.34
CA ALA A 242 -21.34 12.23 -17.38
C ALA A 242 -22.64 12.02 -16.60
N LEU A 243 -23.26 13.10 -16.10
CA LEU A 243 -24.55 13.05 -15.40
C LEU A 243 -25.68 12.55 -16.30
N SER A 244 -25.71 12.94 -17.57
CA SER A 244 -26.68 12.45 -18.55
C SER A 244 -26.52 10.94 -18.80
N VAL A 245 -25.28 10.46 -18.95
CA VAL A 245 -24.98 9.03 -19.11
C VAL A 245 -25.44 8.24 -17.87
N LEU A 246 -25.10 8.69 -16.67
CA LEU A 246 -25.54 8.06 -15.42
C LEU A 246 -27.07 7.98 -15.34
N LYS A 247 -27.77 9.07 -15.68
CA LYS A 247 -29.24 9.09 -15.71
C LYS A 247 -29.80 8.11 -16.75
N SER A 248 -29.15 7.97 -17.91
CA SER A 248 -29.59 7.06 -18.97
C SER A 248 -29.48 5.58 -18.58
N VAL A 249 -28.55 5.23 -17.69
CA VAL A 249 -28.41 3.87 -17.12
C VAL A 249 -29.17 3.69 -15.80
N GLY A 250 -30.07 4.63 -15.46
CA GLY A 250 -30.96 4.51 -14.31
C GLY A 250 -30.36 4.93 -12.97
N VAL A 251 -29.16 5.51 -12.94
CA VAL A 251 -28.57 6.00 -11.68
C VAL A 251 -29.31 7.26 -11.25
N ASN A 252 -30.01 7.16 -10.12
CA ASN A 252 -30.73 8.26 -9.50
C ASN A 252 -30.13 8.57 -8.12
N ARG A 253 -29.51 9.75 -7.97
CA ARG A 253 -28.89 10.17 -6.72
C ARG A 253 -29.95 10.78 -5.80
N LYS A 254 -30.20 10.13 -4.67
CA LYS A 254 -31.08 10.62 -3.60
C LYS A 254 -30.32 10.53 -2.27
N THR A 255 -30.61 11.44 -1.35
CA THR A 255 -30.10 11.33 0.02
C THR A 255 -30.82 10.20 0.75
N THR A 256 -30.17 9.59 1.75
CA THR A 256 -30.80 8.56 2.61
C THR A 256 -32.11 9.10 3.20
N SER A 257 -32.12 10.33 3.70
CA SER A 257 -33.34 10.97 4.23
C SER A 257 -34.45 11.10 3.20
N ALA A 258 -34.13 11.39 1.93
CA ALA A 258 -35.14 11.47 0.87
C ALA A 258 -35.70 10.09 0.49
N ILE A 259 -34.88 9.04 0.56
CA ILE A 259 -35.32 7.65 0.36
C ILE A 259 -36.26 7.25 1.50
N ILE A 260 -35.86 7.49 2.75
CA ILE A 260 -36.66 7.19 3.95
C ILE A 260 -37.99 7.97 3.94
N ALA A 261 -37.95 9.26 3.64
CA ALA A 261 -39.16 10.08 3.55
C ALA A 261 -40.12 9.58 2.45
N ALA A 262 -39.59 9.15 1.31
CA ALA A 262 -40.39 8.58 0.22
C ALA A 262 -41.00 7.22 0.60
N GLU A 263 -40.30 6.40 1.40
CA GLU A 263 -40.83 5.14 1.93
C GLU A 263 -41.93 5.37 2.98
N ASN A 264 -41.68 6.25 3.96
CA ASN A 264 -42.63 6.56 5.02
C ASN A 264 -43.90 7.27 4.53
N SER A 265 -43.81 8.00 3.41
CA SER A 265 -44.97 8.65 2.77
C SER A 265 -45.76 7.71 1.84
N GLY A 266 -45.35 6.45 1.69
CA GLY A 266 -45.97 5.49 0.77
C GLY A 266 -45.76 5.80 -0.72
N LEU A 267 -44.90 6.78 -1.05
CA LEU A 267 -44.56 7.19 -2.42
C LEU A 267 -43.58 6.21 -3.08
N LEU A 268 -42.70 5.59 -2.29
CA LEU A 268 -42.18 4.27 -2.61
C LEU A 268 -43.25 3.30 -2.10
N LYS A 269 -43.94 2.59 -3.00
CA LYS A 269 -44.81 1.48 -2.60
C LYS A 269 -43.94 0.41 -1.92
N SER A 270 -43.67 0.57 -0.63
CA SER A 270 -43.60 -0.55 0.28
C SER A 270 -44.99 -1.15 0.19
N THR A 271 -45.14 -2.22 -0.59
CA THR A 271 -46.32 -3.07 -0.52
C THR A 271 -46.50 -3.43 0.95
N GLN A 272 -47.47 -2.79 1.62
CA GLN A 272 -48.03 -3.30 2.85
C GLN A 272 -48.71 -4.61 2.47
N LEU A 273 -47.93 -5.68 2.55
CA LEU A 273 -48.35 -7.04 2.27
C LEU A 273 -49.06 -7.54 3.52
N SER A 274 -50.37 -7.31 3.55
CA SER A 274 -51.29 -7.99 4.44
C SER A 274 -51.25 -9.49 4.14
N GLY A 275 -50.46 -10.23 4.91
CA GLY A 275 -50.73 -11.59 5.42
C GLY A 275 -51.05 -12.78 4.51
N THR A 276 -51.47 -12.65 3.25
CA THR A 276 -52.02 -13.82 2.52
C THR A 276 -51.68 -13.94 1.03
N ASP A 277 -51.10 -12.92 0.40
CA ASP A 277 -50.74 -12.99 -1.02
C ASP A 277 -49.22 -13.07 -1.20
N LEU A 278 -48.74 -14.26 -1.59
CA LEU A 278 -47.35 -14.52 -1.96
C LEU A 278 -46.98 -13.65 -3.17
N ASP A 279 -46.24 -12.60 -2.89
CA ASP A 279 -45.89 -11.53 -3.82
C ASP A 279 -44.97 -12.04 -4.94
N ALA A 280 -45.40 -11.94 -6.20
CA ALA A 280 -44.57 -12.25 -7.38
C ALA A 280 -43.27 -11.41 -7.43
N ASN A 281 -43.21 -10.34 -6.64
CA ASN A 281 -42.05 -9.45 -6.49
C ASN A 281 -40.99 -9.93 -5.49
N LEU A 282 -41.26 -11.00 -4.74
CA LEU A 282 -40.29 -11.56 -3.78
C LEU A 282 -39.36 -12.60 -4.39
N ALA A 283 -39.63 -13.07 -5.63
CA ALA A 283 -38.81 -14.08 -6.28
C ALA A 283 -37.33 -13.67 -6.28
N PRO A 284 -36.41 -14.56 -5.84
CA PRO A 284 -36.60 -15.98 -5.56
C PRO A 284 -37.05 -16.34 -4.13
N PHE A 285 -37.28 -15.37 -3.25
CA PHE A 285 -37.66 -15.61 -1.85
C PHE A 285 -39.14 -15.99 -1.69
N LYS A 286 -39.39 -17.04 -0.90
CA LYS A 286 -40.75 -17.47 -0.50
C LYS A 286 -41.36 -16.61 0.60
N ARG A 287 -40.52 -15.91 1.37
CA ARG A 287 -40.87 -15.00 2.46
C ARG A 287 -39.77 -13.96 2.61
N ARG A 288 -40.08 -12.79 3.16
CA ARG A 288 -39.03 -11.82 3.49
C ARG A 288 -38.04 -12.43 4.50
N PRO A 289 -36.72 -12.36 4.25
CA PRO A 289 -35.72 -12.81 5.20
C PRO A 289 -35.84 -11.97 6.49
N LYS A 290 -35.64 -12.63 7.64
CA LYS A 290 -35.66 -11.94 8.94
C LYS A 290 -34.31 -11.29 9.26
N ASN A 291 -33.23 -11.96 8.89
CA ASN A 291 -31.86 -11.55 9.13
C ASN A 291 -31.07 -11.62 7.82
N VAL A 292 -30.00 -10.84 7.71
CA VAL A 292 -29.10 -10.82 6.55
C VAL A 292 -27.69 -11.06 7.05
N VAL A 293 -27.09 -12.18 6.63
CA VAL A 293 -25.68 -12.49 6.93
C VAL A 293 -24.90 -12.45 5.63
N LEU A 294 -23.93 -11.54 5.56
CA LEU A 294 -23.01 -11.42 4.44
C LEU A 294 -21.67 -12.04 4.84
N ILE A 295 -21.28 -13.12 4.15
CA ILE A 295 -19.98 -13.78 4.34
C ILE A 295 -19.06 -13.35 3.19
N SER A 296 -18.06 -12.54 3.50
CA SER A 296 -17.00 -12.20 2.57
C SER A 296 -15.89 -13.25 2.69
N VAL A 297 -15.55 -13.92 1.59
CA VAL A 297 -14.48 -14.93 1.58
C VAL A 297 -13.23 -14.33 0.94
N GLU A 298 -12.13 -14.28 1.68
CA GLU A 298 -10.88 -13.68 1.24
C GLU A 298 -10.29 -14.45 0.05
N SER A 299 -9.91 -13.70 -1.00
CA SER A 299 -9.20 -14.22 -2.18
C SER A 299 -9.82 -15.43 -2.90
N LEU A 300 -11.15 -15.66 -2.76
CA LEU A 300 -11.86 -16.76 -3.40
C LEU A 300 -12.30 -16.40 -4.83
N SER A 301 -11.40 -16.52 -5.79
CA SER A 301 -11.73 -16.39 -7.21
C SER A 301 -12.56 -17.57 -7.73
N ALA A 302 -13.23 -17.40 -8.88
CA ALA A 302 -13.98 -18.47 -9.52
C ALA A 302 -13.11 -19.66 -9.94
N GLU A 303 -11.79 -19.48 -10.08
CA GLU A 303 -10.87 -20.52 -10.50
C GLU A 303 -10.72 -21.64 -9.46
N TYR A 304 -11.05 -21.38 -8.20
CA TYR A 304 -11.00 -22.37 -7.11
C TYR A 304 -12.32 -23.14 -6.95
N LEU A 305 -13.41 -22.68 -7.57
CA LEU A 305 -14.75 -23.20 -7.36
C LEU A 305 -15.10 -24.29 -8.37
N GLY A 306 -15.52 -25.46 -7.87
CA GLY A 306 -15.94 -26.57 -8.72
C GLY A 306 -17.18 -26.24 -9.56
N THR A 307 -18.10 -25.43 -9.01
CA THR A 307 -19.26 -24.88 -9.74
C THR A 307 -18.88 -24.15 -11.03
N TYR A 308 -17.66 -23.59 -11.11
CA TYR A 308 -17.15 -22.89 -12.30
C TYR A 308 -16.07 -23.68 -13.07
N GLY A 309 -15.95 -24.97 -12.79
CA GLY A 309 -15.14 -25.90 -13.59
C GLY A 309 -13.83 -26.36 -12.96
N ASN A 310 -13.47 -25.89 -11.77
CA ASN A 310 -12.29 -26.41 -11.05
C ASN A 310 -12.47 -27.90 -10.72
N GLN A 311 -11.47 -28.73 -11.03
CA GLN A 311 -11.51 -30.19 -10.84
C GLN A 311 -10.70 -30.68 -9.63
N GLU A 312 -10.07 -29.79 -8.87
CA GLU A 312 -9.22 -30.13 -7.73
C GLU A 312 -10.03 -30.40 -6.45
N ASN A 313 -11.36 -30.20 -6.50
CA ASN A 313 -12.27 -30.42 -5.38
C ASN A 313 -11.87 -29.64 -4.11
N LEU A 314 -11.45 -28.38 -4.28
CA LEU A 314 -10.99 -27.51 -3.19
C LEU A 314 -12.14 -27.02 -2.29
N THR A 315 -13.34 -26.88 -2.84
CA THR A 315 -14.50 -26.28 -2.15
C THR A 315 -15.75 -27.19 -2.16
N PRO A 316 -15.68 -28.43 -1.66
CA PRO A 316 -16.76 -29.41 -1.80
C PRO A 316 -18.08 -28.94 -1.16
N TYR A 317 -18.02 -28.28 0.00
CA TYR A 317 -19.21 -27.75 0.67
C TYR A 317 -19.86 -26.58 -0.08
N LEU A 318 -19.08 -25.66 -0.65
CA LEU A 318 -19.62 -24.57 -1.48
C LEU A 318 -20.24 -25.11 -2.79
N ASN A 319 -19.65 -26.15 -3.37
CA ASN A 319 -20.20 -26.82 -4.55
C ASN A 319 -21.56 -27.45 -4.25
N GLN A 320 -21.71 -28.09 -3.09
CA GLN A 320 -23.00 -28.60 -2.64
C GLN A 320 -24.01 -27.45 -2.42
N LEU A 321 -23.60 -26.41 -1.68
CA LEU A 321 -24.46 -25.28 -1.36
C LEU A 321 -24.95 -24.54 -2.61
N ALA A 322 -24.13 -24.48 -3.67
CA ALA A 322 -24.50 -23.89 -4.96
C ALA A 322 -25.75 -24.56 -5.57
N GLY A 323 -25.93 -25.88 -5.39
CA GLY A 323 -27.12 -26.60 -5.87
C GLY A 323 -28.41 -26.23 -5.13
N GLU A 324 -28.30 -25.61 -3.96
CA GLU A 324 -29.41 -25.22 -3.09
C GLU A 324 -29.62 -23.68 -3.05
N SER A 325 -28.83 -22.93 -3.81
CA SER A 325 -28.72 -21.48 -3.70
C SER A 325 -29.05 -20.75 -5.01
N LEU A 326 -29.28 -19.44 -4.92
CA LEU A 326 -29.21 -18.57 -6.08
C LEU A 326 -27.73 -18.31 -6.41
N VAL A 327 -27.28 -18.81 -7.54
CA VAL A 327 -25.90 -18.66 -8.01
C VAL A 327 -25.87 -17.70 -9.20
N PHE A 328 -24.83 -16.86 -9.24
CA PHE A 328 -24.64 -15.88 -10.30
C PHE A 328 -23.39 -16.21 -11.11
N ASP A 329 -23.55 -16.58 -12.38
CA ASP A 329 -22.44 -17.00 -13.25
C ASP A 329 -21.52 -15.84 -13.69
N LYS A 330 -21.93 -14.60 -13.45
CA LYS A 330 -21.24 -13.38 -13.95
C LYS A 330 -21.15 -12.31 -12.86
N VAL A 331 -20.42 -12.62 -11.79
CA VAL A 331 -20.08 -11.67 -10.72
C VAL A 331 -18.61 -11.33 -10.81
N PHE A 332 -18.31 -10.03 -10.75
CA PHE A 332 -16.94 -9.53 -10.84
C PHE A 332 -16.69 -8.60 -9.67
N ALA A 333 -15.55 -8.77 -9.01
CA ALA A 333 -15.09 -7.81 -8.01
C ALA A 333 -14.79 -6.46 -8.68
N THR A 334 -15.09 -5.37 -7.98
CA THR A 334 -14.80 -3.99 -8.43
C THR A 334 -13.33 -3.60 -8.25
N GLY A 335 -12.56 -4.43 -7.56
CA GLY A 335 -11.14 -4.22 -7.32
C GLY A 335 -10.44 -5.51 -6.88
N THR A 336 -9.16 -5.39 -6.59
CA THR A 336 -8.26 -6.52 -6.29
C THR A 336 -7.79 -6.57 -4.84
N ARG A 337 -8.47 -5.85 -3.93
CA ARG A 337 -8.11 -5.74 -2.51
C ARG A 337 -9.33 -5.86 -1.63
N THR A 338 -9.16 -6.38 -0.42
CA THR A 338 -10.19 -6.54 0.60
C THR A 338 -10.99 -5.25 0.81
N VAL A 339 -10.33 -4.11 1.02
CA VAL A 339 -11.01 -2.80 1.19
C VAL A 339 -11.88 -2.35 0.01
N ARG A 340 -11.61 -2.82 -1.20
CA ARG A 340 -12.46 -2.58 -2.40
C ARG A 340 -13.66 -3.51 -2.45
N GLY A 341 -13.53 -4.71 -1.90
CA GLY A 341 -14.69 -5.56 -1.64
C GLY A 341 -15.57 -4.95 -0.56
N LEU A 342 -14.97 -4.48 0.53
CA LEU A 342 -15.69 -3.90 1.66
C LEU A 342 -16.43 -2.62 1.28
N ASP A 343 -15.82 -1.67 0.55
CA ASP A 343 -16.53 -0.47 0.10
C ASP A 343 -17.65 -0.78 -0.91
N ALA A 344 -17.43 -1.70 -1.86
CA ALA A 344 -18.48 -2.14 -2.78
C ALA A 344 -19.66 -2.80 -2.05
N LEU A 345 -19.39 -3.60 -1.02
CA LEU A 345 -20.42 -4.30 -0.24
C LEU A 345 -21.16 -3.38 0.74
N SER A 346 -20.50 -2.37 1.30
CA SER A 346 -21.08 -1.49 2.32
C SER A 346 -21.84 -0.30 1.72
N ILE A 347 -21.29 0.38 0.71
CA ILE A 347 -21.84 1.64 0.14
C ILE A 347 -22.25 1.52 -1.32
N ALA A 348 -22.01 0.37 -1.97
CA ALA A 348 -22.49 0.06 -3.31
C ALA A 348 -22.12 1.09 -4.39
N ILE A 349 -20.91 1.66 -4.31
CA ILE A 349 -20.42 2.61 -5.32
C ILE A 349 -19.46 1.93 -6.31
N PRO A 350 -19.34 2.46 -7.55
CA PRO A 350 -18.27 2.07 -8.45
C PRO A 350 -16.88 2.40 -7.88
N PRO A 351 -15.84 1.63 -8.25
CA PRO A 351 -14.49 1.87 -7.75
C PRO A 351 -13.97 3.23 -8.23
N ILE A 352 -13.39 3.99 -7.31
CA ILE A 352 -12.71 5.27 -7.59
C ILE A 352 -11.20 5.08 -7.76
N PRO A 353 -10.48 5.90 -8.54
CA PRO A 353 -9.03 5.76 -8.70
C PRO A 353 -8.24 5.99 -7.42
N GLY A 354 -7.03 5.43 -7.36
CA GLY A 354 -6.14 5.54 -6.20
C GLY A 354 -6.58 4.65 -5.04
N GLN A 355 -6.71 5.23 -3.85
CA GLN A 355 -7.09 4.49 -2.63
C GLN A 355 -8.60 4.20 -2.55
N ALA A 356 -8.94 3.06 -1.95
CA ALA A 356 -10.31 2.68 -1.60
C ALA A 356 -10.92 3.70 -0.63
N ILE A 357 -12.26 3.78 -0.57
CA ILE A 357 -12.90 4.78 0.31
C ILE A 357 -12.52 4.54 1.77
N VAL A 358 -12.37 3.29 2.20
CA VAL A 358 -11.99 2.92 3.57
C VAL A 358 -10.72 3.65 4.08
N HIS A 359 -9.80 4.05 3.20
CA HIS A 359 -8.57 4.76 3.58
C HIS A 359 -8.62 6.28 3.41
N ARG A 360 -9.70 6.83 2.83
CA ARG A 360 -9.80 8.27 2.58
C ARG A 360 -10.11 9.05 3.86
N PRO A 361 -9.83 10.37 3.90
CA PRO A 361 -10.38 11.22 4.95
C PRO A 361 -11.91 11.31 4.84
N ASP A 362 -12.56 11.70 5.94
CA ASP A 362 -14.00 12.02 6.00
C ASP A 362 -14.93 10.88 5.54
N THR A 363 -14.65 9.67 6.03
CA THR A 363 -15.37 8.43 5.68
C THR A 363 -16.45 8.02 6.67
N ASP A 364 -16.80 8.90 7.60
CA ASP A 364 -17.82 8.67 8.62
C ASP A 364 -19.19 9.14 8.09
N HIS A 365 -20.28 8.54 8.56
CA HIS A 365 -21.67 8.88 8.18
C HIS A 365 -21.96 8.79 6.67
N LEU A 366 -21.42 7.77 6.01
CA LEU A 366 -21.76 7.45 4.62
C LEU A 366 -23.10 6.72 4.54
N ALA A 367 -23.73 6.81 3.37
CA ALA A 367 -24.95 6.07 3.06
C ALA A 367 -24.66 4.57 2.85
N THR A 368 -24.50 3.82 3.93
CA THR A 368 -24.22 2.39 3.91
C THR A 368 -25.50 1.54 3.92
N ILE A 369 -25.40 0.27 3.52
CA ILE A 369 -26.47 -0.71 3.71
C ILE A 369 -26.83 -0.87 5.20
N GLY A 370 -25.85 -0.73 6.09
CA GLY A 370 -26.02 -0.75 7.54
C GLY A 370 -26.94 0.38 8.00
N GLU A 371 -26.67 1.63 7.60
CA GLU A 371 -27.52 2.79 7.91
C GLU A 371 -28.98 2.53 7.46
N LEU A 372 -29.16 2.01 6.26
CA LEU A 372 -30.49 1.69 5.73
C LEU A 372 -31.22 0.59 6.51
N LEU A 373 -30.48 -0.40 7.03
CA LEU A 373 -31.01 -1.50 7.83
C LEU A 373 -31.32 -1.06 9.27
N GLU A 374 -30.50 -0.20 9.87
CA GLU A 374 -30.73 0.34 11.22
C GLU A 374 -32.00 1.17 11.30
N VAL A 375 -32.29 1.97 10.27
CA VAL A 375 -33.57 2.70 10.17
C VAL A 375 -34.77 1.75 10.15
N LYS A 376 -34.57 0.50 9.71
CA LYS A 376 -35.58 -0.58 9.73
C LYS A 376 -35.55 -1.41 11.01
N GLY A 377 -34.74 -1.03 12.00
CA GLY A 377 -34.65 -1.67 13.31
C GLY A 377 -33.71 -2.88 13.37
N TYR A 378 -32.85 -3.06 12.36
CA TYR A 378 -31.82 -4.10 12.38
C TYR A 378 -30.66 -3.70 13.29
N SER A 379 -30.01 -4.70 13.87
CA SER A 379 -28.71 -4.52 14.54
C SER A 379 -27.60 -4.85 13.53
N THR A 380 -26.70 -3.92 13.25
CA THR A 380 -25.67 -4.11 12.23
C THR A 380 -24.32 -4.46 12.87
N PHE A 381 -23.64 -5.46 12.30
CA PHE A 381 -22.36 -5.96 12.81
C PHE A 381 -21.32 -6.00 11.70
N PHE A 382 -20.08 -5.68 12.06
CA PHE A 382 -18.89 -6.01 11.27
C PHE A 382 -18.00 -6.90 12.12
N ILE A 383 -17.89 -8.18 11.76
CA ILE A 383 -17.13 -9.18 12.52
C ILE A 383 -15.91 -9.59 11.71
N TYR A 384 -14.71 -9.53 12.30
CA TYR A 384 -13.45 -9.80 11.61
C TYR A 384 -12.47 -10.63 12.45
N GLY A 385 -11.81 -11.61 11.82
CA GLY A 385 -10.87 -12.52 12.51
C GLY A 385 -9.47 -11.95 12.74
N GLY A 386 -9.12 -10.83 12.11
CA GLY A 386 -7.85 -10.14 12.28
C GLY A 386 -7.92 -8.96 13.24
N TYR A 387 -6.84 -8.16 13.28
CA TYR A 387 -6.89 -6.85 13.91
C TYR A 387 -7.57 -5.87 12.96
N GLY A 388 -8.77 -5.38 13.28
CA GLY A 388 -9.47 -4.48 12.38
C GLY A 388 -8.90 -3.06 12.33
N VAL A 389 -7.83 -2.77 13.08
CA VAL A 389 -6.96 -1.60 12.85
C VAL A 389 -6.26 -1.71 11.50
N PHE A 390 -5.93 -2.92 11.06
CA PHE A 390 -5.42 -3.17 9.71
C PHE A 390 -6.42 -2.64 8.69
N ASP A 391 -5.89 -2.01 7.65
CA ASP A 391 -6.66 -1.38 6.59
C ASP A 391 -7.73 -0.34 7.05
N SER A 392 -7.64 0.17 8.28
CA SER A 392 -8.59 1.12 8.87
C SER A 392 -10.04 0.60 8.97
N MET A 393 -10.25 -0.73 8.93
CA MET A 393 -11.59 -1.32 8.89
C MET A 393 -12.44 -0.94 10.10
N ASN A 394 -11.90 -1.02 11.32
CA ASN A 394 -12.60 -0.67 12.56
C ASN A 394 -13.03 0.79 12.57
N LYS A 395 -12.15 1.69 12.14
CA LYS A 395 -12.46 3.13 12.06
C LYS A 395 -13.61 3.34 11.07
N TYR A 396 -13.50 2.77 9.89
CA TYR A 396 -14.49 2.91 8.82
C TYR A 396 -15.86 2.37 9.23
N PHE A 397 -15.96 1.10 9.67
CA PHE A 397 -17.25 0.51 10.00
C PHE A 397 -17.87 1.14 11.25
N LYS A 398 -17.07 1.48 12.27
CA LYS A 398 -17.56 2.18 13.46
C LYS A 398 -18.04 3.60 13.15
N GLY A 399 -17.35 4.32 12.25
CA GLY A 399 -17.77 5.63 11.77
C GLY A 399 -19.03 5.61 10.90
N ASN A 400 -19.45 4.41 10.48
CA ASN A 400 -20.68 4.16 9.73
C ASN A 400 -21.68 3.31 10.54
N ASP A 401 -21.63 3.44 11.87
CA ASP A 401 -22.60 2.96 12.86
C ASP A 401 -22.67 1.42 13.06
N TYR A 402 -21.80 0.63 12.42
CA TYR A 402 -21.72 -0.80 12.67
C TYR A 402 -21.17 -1.10 14.08
N GLN A 403 -21.72 -2.15 14.70
CA GLN A 403 -21.06 -2.78 15.85
C GLN A 403 -19.87 -3.59 15.35
N VAL A 404 -18.67 -3.03 15.56
CA VAL A 404 -17.41 -3.64 15.17
C VAL A 404 -16.95 -4.63 16.23
N ILE A 405 -16.66 -5.85 15.80
CA ILE A 405 -16.12 -6.93 16.63
C ILE A 405 -14.93 -7.49 15.88
N ASP A 406 -13.76 -7.50 16.53
CA ASP A 406 -12.57 -8.09 15.95
C ASP A 406 -11.95 -9.18 16.85
N ARG A 407 -10.80 -9.72 16.45
CA ARG A 407 -10.14 -10.78 17.22
C ARG A 407 -9.89 -10.45 18.69
N THR A 408 -9.81 -9.16 19.04
CA THR A 408 -9.55 -8.72 20.42
C THR A 408 -10.76 -8.87 21.32
N ASP A 409 -11.96 -9.00 20.74
CA ASP A 409 -13.22 -9.24 21.43
C ASP A 409 -13.53 -10.73 21.62
N PHE A 410 -12.77 -11.63 20.97
CA PHE A 410 -12.95 -13.07 21.10
C PHE A 410 -12.33 -13.61 22.41
N ASP A 411 -12.99 -14.58 23.02
CA ASP A 411 -12.40 -15.33 24.12
C ASP A 411 -11.21 -16.15 23.61
N LYS A 412 -10.03 -15.93 24.19
CA LYS A 412 -8.81 -16.65 23.78
C LYS A 412 -8.95 -18.18 23.92
N ALA A 413 -9.82 -18.66 24.80
CA ALA A 413 -10.08 -20.09 24.96
C ALA A 413 -10.84 -20.72 23.78
N THR A 414 -11.50 -19.91 22.93
CA THR A 414 -12.23 -20.40 21.74
C THR A 414 -11.39 -20.37 20.47
N ILE A 415 -10.19 -19.79 20.51
CA ILE A 415 -9.27 -19.67 19.37
C ILE A 415 -8.46 -20.96 19.25
N GLN A 416 -8.64 -21.70 18.15
CA GLN A 416 -7.89 -22.94 17.91
C GLN A 416 -6.47 -22.65 17.43
N SER A 417 -6.33 -21.69 16.51
CA SER A 417 -5.07 -21.25 15.94
C SER A 417 -5.14 -19.80 15.47
N GLU A 418 -3.99 -19.14 15.40
CA GLU A 418 -3.88 -17.78 14.90
C GLU A 418 -2.51 -17.55 14.28
N ASN A 419 -2.45 -16.61 13.35
CA ASN A 419 -1.21 -16.08 12.77
C ASN A 419 -1.26 -14.55 12.77
N VAL A 420 -0.33 -13.92 12.04
CA VAL A 420 -0.28 -12.46 11.91
C VAL A 420 -1.56 -11.85 11.33
N TRP A 421 -2.28 -12.57 10.47
CA TRP A 421 -3.50 -12.10 9.81
C TRP A 421 -4.74 -12.21 10.68
N GLY A 422 -4.77 -13.15 11.63
CA GLY A 422 -5.92 -13.33 12.50
C GLY A 422 -6.04 -14.72 13.10
N VAL A 423 -7.19 -14.97 13.72
CA VAL A 423 -7.65 -16.31 14.11
C VAL A 423 -8.03 -17.11 12.88
N ASP A 424 -7.98 -18.45 12.95
CA ASP A 424 -8.50 -19.29 11.88
C ASP A 424 -10.01 -19.08 11.63
N ASP A 425 -10.44 -19.36 10.40
CA ASP A 425 -11.81 -19.13 9.96
C ASP A 425 -12.84 -19.95 10.77
N GLU A 426 -12.48 -21.14 11.26
CA GLU A 426 -13.37 -21.95 12.10
C GLU A 426 -13.63 -21.25 13.44
N SER A 427 -12.58 -20.72 14.07
CA SER A 427 -12.67 -19.90 15.27
C SER A 427 -13.47 -18.62 15.01
N LEU A 428 -13.28 -17.94 13.87
CA LEU A 428 -14.06 -16.77 13.46
C LEU A 428 -15.56 -17.12 13.34
N PHE A 429 -15.91 -18.19 12.62
CA PHE A 429 -17.30 -18.60 12.46
C PHE A 429 -17.94 -19.00 13.78
N ASN A 430 -17.24 -19.75 14.64
CA ASN A 430 -17.74 -20.16 15.95
C ASN A 430 -18.03 -18.95 16.86
N ASN A 431 -17.11 -17.99 16.94
CA ASN A 431 -17.33 -16.76 17.72
C ASN A 431 -18.45 -15.90 17.12
N SER A 432 -18.53 -15.81 15.78
CA SER A 432 -19.61 -15.11 15.08
C SER A 432 -20.97 -15.70 15.42
N LEU A 433 -21.12 -17.03 15.38
CA LEU A 433 -22.36 -17.71 15.76
C LEU A 433 -22.76 -17.39 17.20
N HIS A 434 -21.80 -17.37 18.14
CA HIS A 434 -22.09 -17.00 19.53
C HIS A 434 -22.68 -15.59 19.64
N ILE A 435 -22.13 -14.61 18.92
CA ILE A 435 -22.60 -13.23 18.87
C ILE A 435 -24.01 -13.15 18.27
N LEU A 436 -24.25 -13.87 17.17
CA LEU A 436 -25.55 -13.89 16.50
C LEU A 436 -26.63 -14.55 17.37
N ASP A 437 -26.31 -15.66 18.05
CA ASP A 437 -27.22 -16.36 18.96
C ASP A 437 -27.64 -15.50 20.17
N GLN A 438 -26.74 -14.64 20.67
CA GLN A 438 -27.09 -13.66 21.70
C GLN A 438 -28.10 -12.64 21.18
N ASN A 439 -28.00 -12.21 19.92
CA ASN A 439 -28.95 -11.28 19.31
C ASN A 439 -30.32 -11.90 19.04
N VAL A 440 -30.40 -13.19 18.72
CA VAL A 440 -31.69 -13.91 18.58
C VAL A 440 -32.56 -13.76 19.83
N LYS A 441 -31.95 -13.72 21.03
CA LYS A 441 -32.68 -13.51 22.30
C LYS A 441 -33.37 -12.15 22.38
N SER A 442 -32.84 -11.13 21.69
CA SER A 442 -33.40 -9.77 21.67
C SER A 442 -34.63 -9.60 20.77
N GLN A 443 -34.97 -10.61 19.95
CA GLN A 443 -36.03 -10.56 18.92
C GLN A 443 -35.86 -9.45 17.86
N LYS A 444 -34.70 -8.76 17.83
CA LYS A 444 -34.38 -7.81 16.78
C LYS A 444 -33.80 -8.52 15.55
N PRO A 445 -34.16 -8.07 14.33
CA PRO A 445 -33.46 -8.54 13.13
C PRO A 445 -32.01 -8.03 13.13
N PHE A 446 -31.15 -8.70 12.39
CA PHE A 446 -29.73 -8.37 12.25
C PHE A 446 -29.23 -8.57 10.82
#